data_AF-A0A963NAR7-F1
#
_entry.id   AF-A0A963NAR7-F1
#
_cell.length_a   1.000
_cell.length_b   1.000
_cell.length_c   1.000
_cell.angle_alpha   90.00
_cell.angle_beta   90.00
_cell.angle_gamma   90.00
#
_symmetry.space_group_name_H-M   'P 1'
#
loop_
_entity.id
_entity.type
_entity.pdbx_description
1 polymer ?
#
loop_
_entity_poly.entity_id
_entity_poly.type
_entity_poly.pdbx_seq_one_letter_code
_entity_poly.pdbx_strand_id
1 'polypeptide(L)'
;GYIYPELFRRALTDKENEAVANPAKFKGEKGAKALAGRDYQQRMAAIFTEMRRVLKPDGIMTLMFTHKATGAWDALTKGLMEAGFSITASWPINTEAEGSLHIKDKSAANSTVFLVCRPLAQQGAETRYWEDVEPKVRAAVRERIGVFQTAGIRGVDLYLSCFGPALEVFSQAWPLVRGTPRQDIEQSRRRRRQAEMFDEAYDPFAVTPEDALVAARTEVKQWRLSQLSHVRRNVELDNLTSWFVLAWDAFEAPIFPFDEANKLAKVCGVDLDRDVVGRLAEKKGANLVLWDSVTRAAKGSLGLPDGRDSMMDALHQLARTARTVSLESANELLAKHGLAVEPAFLTALEAVLEVLPVGTIWSGLDLPDAAKGAGADFDALENLRRLALAEKVAEPEQLKIWQQEDLAV
;
A
#
# COMPACT_ATOMS: atom_id res chain seq x y z
N GLY A 1 -34.59 10.55 -12.00
CA GLY A 1 -34.93 10.76 -10.57
C GLY A 1 -35.55 12.13 -10.40
N TYR A 2 -36.35 12.33 -9.36
CA TYR A 2 -36.85 13.65 -8.99
C TYR A 2 -35.70 14.49 -8.42
N ILE A 3 -35.54 15.72 -8.91
CA ILE A 3 -34.64 16.70 -8.32
C ILE A 3 -35.37 17.27 -7.09
N TYR A 4 -34.68 17.42 -5.96
CA TYR A 4 -35.19 18.02 -4.73
C TYR A 4 -34.54 19.40 -4.52
N PRO A 5 -35.02 20.47 -5.19
CA PRO A 5 -34.34 21.76 -5.23
C PRO A 5 -34.25 22.42 -3.85
N GLU A 6 -35.15 22.07 -2.94
CA GLU A 6 -35.15 22.52 -1.56
C GLU A 6 -33.91 22.11 -0.77
N LEU A 7 -33.24 21.02 -1.16
CA LEU A 7 -32.00 20.56 -0.53
C LEU A 7 -30.77 21.37 -0.96
N PHE A 8 -30.85 22.13 -2.06
CA PHE A 8 -29.75 22.90 -2.64
C PHE A 8 -29.93 24.43 -2.49
N ARG A 9 -30.70 24.87 -1.48
CA ARG A 9 -30.99 26.30 -1.27
C ARG A 9 -29.86 27.11 -0.64
N ARG A 10 -28.93 26.45 0.07
CA ARG A 10 -27.81 27.11 0.74
C ARG A 10 -26.63 27.25 -0.22
N ALA A 11 -25.95 28.40 -0.18
CA ALA A 11 -24.74 28.63 -0.98
C ALA A 11 -23.54 27.77 -0.52
N LEU A 12 -23.56 27.31 0.74
CA LEU A 12 -22.54 26.46 1.33
C LEU A 12 -23.17 25.21 1.94
N THR A 13 -22.38 24.14 2.03
CA THR A 13 -22.76 22.93 2.76
C THR A 13 -22.90 23.21 4.26
N ASP A 14 -23.75 22.44 4.94
CA ASP A 14 -23.92 22.53 6.38
C ASP A 14 -22.66 22.06 7.11
N LYS A 15 -21.87 23.02 7.63
CA LYS A 15 -20.60 22.77 8.31
C LYS A 15 -20.73 22.15 9.69
N GLU A 16 -21.90 22.26 10.31
CA GLU A 16 -22.18 21.67 11.61
C GLU A 16 -22.51 20.18 11.44
N ASN A 17 -23.29 19.86 10.41
CA ASN A 17 -23.83 18.51 10.20
C ASN A 17 -23.02 17.65 9.21
N GLU A 18 -22.01 18.19 8.51
CA GLU A 18 -21.14 17.40 7.63
C GLU A 18 -20.34 16.34 8.39
N ALA A 19 -20.28 15.12 7.82
CA ALA A 19 -19.47 14.03 8.33
C ALA A 19 -18.00 14.21 7.91
N VAL A 20 -17.22 14.91 8.74
CA VAL A 20 -15.79 15.19 8.48
C VAL A 20 -14.94 14.96 9.73
N ALA A 21 -13.79 14.30 9.57
CA ALA A 21 -12.80 14.18 10.63
C ALA A 21 -11.95 15.45 10.72
N ASN A 22 -12.49 16.51 11.35
CA ASN A 22 -11.81 17.80 11.49
C ASN A 22 -11.36 18.09 12.94
N PRO A 23 -10.06 17.94 13.28
CA PRO A 23 -9.55 18.24 14.62
C PRO A 23 -9.76 19.68 15.07
N ALA A 24 -9.91 20.64 14.14
CA ALA A 24 -10.15 22.04 14.49
C ALA A 24 -11.52 22.26 15.14
N LYS A 25 -12.51 21.37 14.91
CA LYS A 25 -13.80 21.39 15.63
C LYS A 25 -13.64 21.09 17.12
N PHE A 26 -12.55 20.43 17.51
CA PHE A 26 -12.23 20.02 18.88
C PHE A 26 -11.02 20.77 19.42
N LYS A 27 -10.78 22.01 18.96
CA LYS A 27 -9.63 22.81 19.39
C LYS A 27 -9.72 23.09 20.90
N GLY A 28 -8.65 22.78 21.62
CA GLY A 28 -8.59 22.94 23.09
C GLY A 28 -8.94 21.67 23.87
N GLU A 29 -9.55 20.68 23.22
CA GLU A 29 -9.82 19.37 23.79
C GLU A 29 -8.56 18.49 23.79
N LYS A 30 -8.32 17.77 24.88
CA LYS A 30 -7.25 16.75 24.92
C LYS A 30 -7.63 15.61 23.97
N GLY A 31 -6.79 15.35 22.97
CA GLY A 31 -7.06 14.28 22.00
C GLY A 31 -8.00 14.69 20.85
N ALA A 32 -8.04 15.97 20.48
CA ALA A 32 -8.84 16.51 19.38
C ALA A 32 -8.89 15.66 18.09
N LYS A 33 -7.77 15.02 17.70
CA LYS A 33 -7.72 14.13 16.53
C LYS A 33 -8.54 12.84 16.72
N ALA A 34 -8.49 12.25 17.92
CA ALA A 34 -9.27 11.07 18.24
C ALA A 34 -10.76 11.39 18.35
N LEU A 35 -11.10 12.54 18.96
CA LEU A 35 -12.48 13.05 19.02
C LEU A 35 -13.06 13.29 17.63
N ALA A 36 -12.31 13.94 16.74
CA ALA A 36 -12.71 14.15 15.35
C ALA A 36 -12.95 12.84 14.59
N GLY A 37 -12.11 11.82 14.82
CA GLY A 37 -12.31 10.49 14.24
C GLY A 37 -13.58 9.81 14.76
N ARG A 38 -13.89 9.94 16.05
CA ARG A 38 -15.10 9.37 16.67
C ARG A 38 -16.37 10.06 16.19
N ASP A 39 -16.39 11.40 16.14
CA ASP A 39 -17.52 12.17 15.59
C ASP A 39 -17.78 11.80 14.13
N TYR A 40 -16.71 11.67 13.33
CA TYR A 40 -16.83 11.18 11.95
C TYR A 40 -17.46 9.78 11.88
N GLN A 41 -16.98 8.82 12.69
CA GLN A 41 -17.53 7.46 12.73
C GLN A 41 -19.01 7.44 13.13
N GLN A 42 -19.40 8.20 14.17
CA GLN A 42 -20.78 8.28 14.63
C GLN A 42 -21.70 8.88 13.55
N ARG A 43 -21.26 9.94 12.86
CA ARG A 43 -22.03 10.54 11.76
C ARG A 43 -22.18 9.58 10.59
N MET A 44 -21.11 8.87 10.21
CA MET A 44 -21.18 7.86 9.13
C MET A 44 -22.16 6.74 9.49
N ALA A 45 -22.12 6.22 10.72
CA ALA A 45 -23.06 5.20 11.18
C ALA A 45 -24.52 5.72 11.17
N ALA A 46 -24.76 6.96 11.59
CA ALA A 46 -26.07 7.58 11.54
C ALA A 46 -26.59 7.72 10.10
N ILE A 47 -25.73 8.15 9.16
CA ILE A 47 -26.05 8.25 7.74
C ILE A 47 -26.46 6.88 7.18
N PHE A 48 -25.66 5.83 7.44
CA PHE A 48 -25.98 4.49 6.95
C PHE A 48 -27.22 3.91 7.61
N THR A 49 -27.47 4.19 8.89
CA THR A 49 -28.69 3.77 9.58
C THR A 49 -29.92 4.37 8.91
N GLU A 50 -29.87 5.66 8.55
CA GLU A 50 -30.96 6.31 7.85
C GLU A 50 -31.14 5.76 6.42
N MET A 51 -30.04 5.50 5.70
CA MET A 51 -30.09 4.82 4.41
C MET A 51 -30.73 3.42 4.54
N ARG A 52 -30.41 2.67 5.59
CA ARG A 52 -30.99 1.35 5.86
C ARG A 52 -32.48 1.43 6.14
N ARG A 53 -32.94 2.47 6.83
CA ARG A 53 -34.35 2.70 7.19
C ARG A 53 -35.23 2.95 5.97
N VAL A 54 -34.73 3.71 5.00
CA VAL A 54 -35.49 4.07 3.78
C VAL A 54 -35.35 3.05 2.66
N LEU A 55 -34.30 2.23 2.69
CA LEU A 55 -34.07 1.18 1.69
C LEU A 55 -34.99 -0.02 1.94
N LYS A 56 -35.56 -0.55 0.85
CA LYS A 56 -36.35 -1.80 0.89
C LYS A 56 -35.49 -2.98 1.38
N PRO A 57 -36.10 -4.04 1.94
CA PRO A 57 -35.37 -5.23 2.40
C PRO A 57 -34.47 -5.89 1.34
N ASP A 58 -34.88 -5.85 0.07
CA ASP A 58 -34.15 -6.38 -1.10
C ASP A 58 -33.37 -5.30 -1.88
N GLY A 59 -33.37 -4.07 -1.36
CA GLY A 59 -32.75 -2.93 -2.01
C GLY A 59 -31.23 -3.03 -2.06
N ILE A 60 -30.64 -2.24 -2.96
CA ILE A 60 -29.20 -2.16 -3.17
C ILE A 60 -28.75 -0.74 -2.87
N MET A 61 -27.74 -0.59 -2.03
CA MET A 61 -27.02 0.66 -1.84
C MET A 61 -25.65 0.53 -2.49
N THR A 62 -25.38 1.35 -3.50
CA THR A 62 -24.04 1.45 -4.09
C THR A 62 -23.31 2.61 -3.45
N LEU A 63 -22.16 2.32 -2.84
CA LEU A 63 -21.29 3.33 -2.24
C LEU A 63 -20.04 3.49 -3.09
N MET A 64 -19.78 4.73 -3.49
CA MET A 64 -18.54 5.11 -4.15
C MET A 64 -17.55 5.62 -3.10
N PHE A 65 -16.37 5.01 -2.98
CA PHE A 65 -15.39 5.40 -1.97
C PHE A 65 -13.95 5.33 -2.47
N THR A 66 -13.14 6.32 -2.09
CA THR A 66 -11.71 6.34 -2.40
C THR A 66 -10.98 7.03 -1.27
N HIS A 67 -10.12 6.27 -0.59
CA HIS A 67 -9.27 6.83 0.42
C HIS A 67 -8.02 5.96 0.57
N LYS A 68 -6.85 6.59 0.70
CA LYS A 68 -5.59 5.84 0.85
C LYS A 68 -5.45 5.25 2.26
N ALA A 69 -5.94 5.98 3.27
CA ALA A 69 -5.79 5.56 4.65
C ALA A 69 -6.77 4.44 5.04
N THR A 70 -6.22 3.30 5.48
CA THR A 70 -6.93 2.17 6.11
C THR A 70 -7.92 2.60 7.19
N GLY A 71 -7.59 3.61 8.00
CA GLY A 71 -8.49 4.08 9.07
C GLY A 71 -9.83 4.63 8.56
N ALA A 72 -9.87 5.18 7.34
CA ALA A 72 -11.11 5.64 6.73
C ALA A 72 -11.97 4.46 6.25
N TRP A 73 -11.34 3.43 5.67
CA TRP A 73 -11.99 2.17 5.31
C TRP A 73 -12.52 1.42 6.53
N ASP A 74 -11.78 1.44 7.63
CA ASP A 74 -12.18 0.83 8.90
C ASP A 74 -13.43 1.52 9.47
N ALA A 75 -13.39 2.86 9.57
CA ALA A 75 -14.54 3.67 10.00
C ALA A 75 -15.77 3.46 9.10
N LEU A 76 -15.57 3.47 7.78
CA LEU A 76 -16.63 3.28 6.80
C LEU A 76 -17.30 1.91 6.95
N THR A 77 -16.50 0.84 6.93
CA THR A 77 -17.02 -0.54 6.97
C THR A 77 -17.70 -0.81 8.30
N LYS A 78 -17.13 -0.34 9.41
CA LYS A 78 -17.76 -0.45 10.72
C LYS A 78 -19.14 0.20 10.73
N GLY A 79 -19.26 1.43 10.22
CA GLY A 79 -20.55 2.12 10.12
C GLY A 79 -21.57 1.38 9.24
N LEU A 80 -21.13 0.78 8.13
CA LEU A 80 -22.00 -0.04 7.26
C LEU A 80 -22.55 -1.26 8.00
N MET A 81 -21.69 -2.02 8.66
CA MET A 81 -22.08 -3.24 9.38
C MET A 81 -22.95 -2.94 10.60
N GLU A 82 -22.63 -1.88 11.36
CA GLU A 82 -23.46 -1.41 12.48
C GLU A 82 -24.86 -0.97 12.02
N ALA A 83 -24.96 -0.38 10.82
CA ALA A 83 -26.23 -0.05 10.18
C ALA A 83 -26.95 -1.27 9.57
N GLY A 84 -26.39 -2.48 9.65
CA GLY A 84 -27.00 -3.71 9.12
C GLY A 84 -26.85 -3.91 7.62
N PHE A 85 -25.81 -3.34 7.02
CA PHE A 85 -25.38 -3.64 5.65
C PHE A 85 -24.25 -4.68 5.63
N SER A 86 -24.25 -5.50 4.58
CA SER A 86 -23.12 -6.32 4.18
C SER A 86 -22.68 -5.94 2.77
N ILE A 87 -21.37 -5.98 2.53
CA ILE A 87 -20.76 -5.79 1.22
C ILE A 87 -20.87 -7.12 0.47
N THR A 88 -21.42 -7.08 -0.73
CA THR A 88 -21.74 -8.26 -1.54
C THR A 88 -21.06 -8.27 -2.90
N ALA A 89 -20.46 -7.14 -3.30
CA ALA A 89 -19.55 -7.05 -4.43
C ALA A 89 -18.73 -5.77 -4.28
N SER A 90 -17.57 -5.76 -4.93
CA SER A 90 -16.75 -4.56 -5.06
C SER A 90 -16.10 -4.47 -6.44
N TRP A 91 -16.05 -3.25 -6.98
CA TRP A 91 -15.49 -2.97 -8.30
C TRP A 91 -14.62 -1.71 -8.26
N PRO A 92 -13.31 -1.81 -8.51
CA PRO A 92 -12.50 -0.65 -8.75
C PRO A 92 -12.74 -0.11 -10.16
N ILE A 93 -12.83 1.20 -10.30
CA ILE A 93 -12.98 1.91 -11.57
C ILE A 93 -11.96 3.04 -11.59
N ASN A 94 -11.17 3.14 -12.66
CA ASN A 94 -10.31 4.32 -12.90
C ASN A 94 -11.23 5.52 -13.19
N THR A 95 -11.27 6.48 -12.27
CA THR A 95 -12.19 7.63 -12.35
C THR A 95 -11.48 8.96 -12.54
N GLU A 96 -10.15 9.02 -12.37
CA GLU A 96 -9.35 10.21 -12.66
C GLU A 96 -8.73 10.15 -14.07
N ALA A 97 -8.67 11.29 -14.76
CA ALA A 97 -8.10 11.37 -16.10
C ALA A 97 -6.57 11.21 -16.06
N GLU A 98 -6.04 10.28 -16.86
CA GLU A 98 -4.60 9.96 -17.00
C GLU A 98 -3.71 11.17 -17.41
N GLY A 99 -4.30 12.31 -17.76
CA GLY A 99 -3.62 13.47 -18.35
C GLY A 99 -3.35 14.69 -17.45
N SER A 100 -3.61 14.65 -16.13
CA SER A 100 -3.29 15.80 -15.27
C SER A 100 -1.80 15.87 -14.94
N LEU A 101 -1.05 16.58 -15.79
CA LEU A 101 0.40 16.85 -15.65
C LEU A 101 0.80 17.41 -14.27
N HIS A 102 -0.15 17.95 -13.49
CA HIS A 102 0.08 18.46 -12.14
C HIS A 102 -0.01 17.40 -11.01
N ILE A 103 -0.47 16.18 -11.30
CA ILE A 103 -0.64 15.08 -10.33
C ILE A 103 0.55 14.11 -10.35
N LYS A 104 1.40 14.17 -11.38
CA LYS A 104 2.57 13.29 -11.59
C LYS A 104 3.55 13.24 -10.42
N ASP A 105 3.63 14.29 -9.59
CA ASP A 105 4.57 14.33 -8.45
C ASP A 105 3.98 13.84 -7.11
N LYS A 106 2.70 13.43 -7.04
CA LYS A 106 2.02 13.15 -5.76
C LYS A 106 1.30 11.81 -5.63
N SER A 107 1.53 10.86 -6.53
CA SER A 107 1.09 9.45 -6.39
C SER A 107 -0.38 9.35 -5.92
N ALA A 108 -1.30 10.09 -6.55
CA ALA A 108 -2.73 10.08 -6.21
C ALA A 108 -3.32 8.68 -6.50
N ALA A 109 -4.37 8.29 -5.76
CA ALA A 109 -5.11 7.08 -6.10
C ALA A 109 -6.02 7.44 -7.27
N ASN A 110 -5.83 6.81 -8.43
CA ASN A 110 -6.57 7.15 -9.66
C ASN A 110 -7.89 6.35 -9.73
N SER A 111 -8.00 5.29 -8.93
CA SER A 111 -9.12 4.37 -8.89
C SER A 111 -10.07 4.65 -7.73
N THR A 112 -11.36 4.68 -8.06
CA THR A 112 -12.44 4.69 -7.10
C THR A 112 -13.08 3.32 -6.96
N VAL A 113 -13.29 2.87 -5.73
CA VAL A 113 -13.90 1.58 -5.43
C VAL A 113 -15.39 1.76 -5.19
N PHE A 114 -16.19 1.03 -5.97
CA PHE A 114 -17.62 0.91 -5.78
C PHE A 114 -17.92 -0.32 -4.93
N LEU A 115 -18.62 -0.13 -3.81
CA LEU A 115 -19.08 -1.19 -2.93
C LEU A 115 -20.59 -1.38 -3.12
N VAL A 116 -21.00 -2.62 -3.41
CA VAL A 116 -22.40 -3.01 -3.46
C VAL A 116 -22.80 -3.50 -2.08
N CYS A 117 -23.58 -2.68 -1.37
CA CYS A 117 -24.03 -2.96 -0.02
C CYS A 117 -25.50 -3.39 -0.05
N ARG A 118 -25.81 -4.51 0.60
CA ARG A 118 -27.17 -5.04 0.73
C ARG A 118 -27.56 -5.16 2.19
N PRO A 119 -28.84 -4.96 2.54
CA PRO A 119 -29.35 -5.31 3.85
C PRO A 119 -28.98 -6.74 4.22
N LEU A 120 -28.34 -6.93 5.37
CA LEU A 120 -28.02 -8.25 5.87
C LEU A 120 -29.26 -8.80 6.58
N ALA A 121 -29.74 -9.98 6.18
CA ALA A 121 -30.74 -10.72 6.94
C ALA A 121 -30.14 -11.10 8.30
N GLN A 122 -30.91 -10.97 9.39
CA GLN A 122 -30.43 -11.27 10.75
C GLN A 122 -29.68 -12.59 10.76
N GLN A 123 -28.38 -12.52 11.07
CA GLN A 123 -27.55 -13.70 11.17
C GLN A 123 -27.85 -14.41 12.50
N GLY A 124 -27.89 -15.74 12.46
CA GLY A 124 -28.12 -16.57 13.63
C GLY A 124 -27.06 -16.35 14.73
N ALA A 125 -27.37 -16.80 15.95
CA ALA A 125 -26.57 -16.60 17.15
C ALA A 125 -25.22 -17.36 17.19
N GLU A 126 -24.72 -17.85 16.06
CA GLU A 126 -23.50 -18.65 16.01
C GLU A 126 -22.27 -17.74 16.04
N THR A 127 -21.44 -17.91 17.08
CA THR A 127 -20.15 -17.24 17.20
C THR A 127 -19.22 -17.68 16.07
N ARG A 128 -18.62 -16.71 15.38
CA ARG A 128 -17.64 -16.96 14.31
C ARG A 128 -16.28 -16.39 14.68
N TYR A 129 -15.24 -17.18 14.39
CA TYR A 129 -13.87 -16.83 14.74
C TYR A 129 -13.14 -16.20 13.56
N TRP A 130 -12.38 -15.15 13.82
CA TRP A 130 -11.51 -14.52 12.83
C TRP A 130 -10.51 -15.51 12.24
N GLU A 131 -10.00 -16.44 13.05
CA GLU A 131 -9.07 -17.48 12.63
C GLU A 131 -9.63 -18.38 11.51
N ASP A 132 -10.95 -18.58 11.45
CA ASP A 132 -11.62 -19.35 10.39
C ASP A 132 -11.94 -18.50 9.14
N VAL A 133 -12.00 -17.18 9.31
CA VAL A 133 -12.40 -16.22 8.27
C VAL A 133 -11.19 -15.61 7.56
N GLU A 134 -10.07 -15.39 8.27
CA GLU A 134 -8.85 -14.82 7.70
C GLU A 134 -8.35 -15.58 6.46
N PRO A 135 -8.29 -16.94 6.45
CA PRO A 135 -7.89 -17.67 5.26
C PRO A 135 -8.83 -17.45 4.07
N LYS A 136 -10.14 -17.28 4.33
CA LYS A 136 -11.14 -17.01 3.29
C LYS A 136 -11.00 -15.60 2.72
N VAL A 137 -10.71 -14.62 3.58
CA VAL A 137 -10.38 -13.24 3.16
C VAL A 137 -9.17 -13.25 2.24
N ARG A 138 -8.10 -13.95 2.62
CA ARG A 138 -6.89 -14.10 1.79
C ARG A 138 -7.19 -14.78 0.46
N ALA A 139 -7.95 -15.87 0.46
CA ALA A 139 -8.34 -16.58 -0.76
C ALA A 139 -9.15 -15.69 -1.71
N ALA A 140 -10.14 -14.93 -1.21
CA ALA A 140 -10.95 -14.02 -2.03
C ALA A 140 -10.11 -12.88 -2.62
N VAL A 141 -9.15 -12.36 -1.85
CA VAL A 141 -8.19 -11.37 -2.35
C VAL A 141 -7.31 -11.99 -3.44
N ARG A 142 -6.74 -13.18 -3.20
CA ARG A 142 -5.89 -13.89 -4.17
C ARG A 142 -6.60 -14.13 -5.51
N GLU A 143 -7.87 -14.51 -5.48
CA GLU A 143 -8.69 -14.74 -6.67
C GLU A 143 -8.89 -13.45 -7.48
N ARG A 144 -9.09 -12.32 -6.80
CA ARG A 144 -9.39 -11.03 -7.45
C ARG A 144 -8.18 -10.22 -7.88
N ILE A 145 -7.03 -10.36 -7.21
CA ILE A 145 -5.81 -9.59 -7.53
C ILE A 145 -5.43 -9.73 -9.01
N GLY A 146 -5.39 -10.97 -9.54
CA GLY A 146 -5.00 -11.21 -10.93
C GLY A 146 -6.00 -10.62 -11.94
N VAL A 147 -7.30 -10.63 -11.60
CA VAL A 147 -8.35 -10.01 -12.41
C VAL A 147 -8.16 -8.49 -12.47
N PHE A 148 -7.90 -7.84 -11.33
CA PHE A 148 -7.65 -6.40 -11.27
C PHE A 148 -6.40 -6.01 -12.07
N GLN A 149 -5.31 -6.77 -11.94
CA GLN A 149 -4.09 -6.51 -12.71
C GLN A 149 -4.33 -6.64 -14.22
N THR A 150 -5.04 -7.69 -14.65
CA THR A 150 -5.39 -7.91 -16.06
C THR A 150 -6.30 -6.81 -16.60
N ALA A 151 -7.16 -6.24 -15.75
CA ALA A 151 -8.01 -5.08 -16.06
C ALA A 151 -7.24 -3.73 -16.07
N GLY A 152 -5.92 -3.73 -15.88
CA GLY A 152 -5.10 -2.53 -15.92
C GLY A 152 -4.95 -1.80 -14.58
N ILE A 153 -5.49 -2.33 -13.49
CA ILE A 153 -5.31 -1.75 -12.15
C ILE A 153 -3.91 -2.12 -11.64
N ARG A 154 -3.08 -1.11 -11.36
CA ARG A 154 -1.67 -1.27 -10.96
C ARG A 154 -1.32 -0.39 -9.78
N GLY A 155 -0.07 -0.48 -9.31
CA GLY A 155 0.45 0.33 -8.23
C GLY A 155 -0.43 0.33 -6.98
N VAL A 156 -0.54 1.48 -6.34
CA VAL A 156 -1.31 1.70 -5.12
C VAL A 156 -2.79 1.35 -5.29
N ASP A 157 -3.34 1.52 -6.49
CA ASP A 157 -4.73 1.24 -6.78
C ASP A 157 -5.02 -0.26 -6.73
N LEU A 158 -4.06 -1.12 -7.09
CA LEU A 158 -4.21 -2.56 -6.94
C LEU A 158 -4.38 -2.96 -5.46
N TYR A 159 -3.59 -2.36 -4.56
CA TYR A 159 -3.70 -2.59 -3.13
C TYR A 159 -5.05 -2.12 -2.58
N LEU A 160 -5.50 -0.93 -2.98
CA LEU A 160 -6.79 -0.37 -2.54
C LEU A 160 -7.97 -1.20 -3.08
N SER A 161 -7.89 -1.65 -4.32
CA SER A 161 -8.92 -2.48 -4.96
C SER A 161 -9.15 -3.79 -4.21
N CYS A 162 -8.09 -4.36 -3.63
CA CYS A 162 -8.15 -5.59 -2.86
C CYS A 162 -8.85 -5.45 -1.50
N PHE A 163 -9.09 -4.22 -1.02
CA PHE A 163 -9.90 -4.02 0.19
C PHE A 163 -11.35 -4.42 -0.05
N GLY A 164 -11.90 -4.18 -1.23
CA GLY A 164 -13.27 -4.56 -1.55
C GLY A 164 -13.55 -6.06 -1.33
N PRO A 165 -12.83 -6.98 -2.00
CA PRO A 165 -13.00 -8.42 -1.81
C PRO A 165 -12.75 -8.89 -0.37
N ALA A 166 -11.79 -8.28 0.33
CA ALA A 166 -11.54 -8.61 1.73
C ALA A 166 -12.72 -8.22 2.63
N LEU A 167 -13.25 -7.01 2.44
CA LEU A 167 -14.37 -6.48 3.20
C LEU A 167 -15.69 -7.17 2.86
N GLU A 168 -15.84 -7.70 1.64
CA GLU A 168 -16.96 -8.56 1.24
C GLU A 168 -17.05 -9.79 2.13
N VAL A 169 -16.00 -10.63 2.16
CA VAL A 169 -15.95 -11.83 3.01
C VAL A 169 -16.09 -11.47 4.49
N PHE A 170 -15.39 -10.41 4.93
CA PHE A 170 -15.42 -9.96 6.30
C PHE A 170 -16.84 -9.56 6.76
N SER A 171 -17.51 -8.71 5.98
CA SER A 171 -18.83 -8.17 6.34
C SER A 171 -19.93 -9.23 6.30
N GLN A 172 -19.78 -10.27 5.46
CA GLN A 172 -20.70 -11.42 5.45
C GLN A 172 -20.53 -12.31 6.67
N ALA A 173 -19.33 -12.35 7.26
CA ALA A 173 -19.08 -13.14 8.46
C ALA A 173 -19.36 -12.37 9.77
N TRP A 174 -19.62 -11.05 9.70
CA TRP A 174 -19.84 -10.17 10.84
C TRP A 174 -21.11 -10.52 11.65
N PRO A 175 -21.07 -10.57 13.00
CA PRO A 175 -19.95 -10.21 13.88
C PRO A 175 -18.92 -11.33 14.09
N LEU A 176 -17.68 -10.94 14.36
CA LEU A 176 -16.54 -11.84 14.55
C LEU A 176 -15.87 -11.62 15.90
N VAL A 177 -15.34 -12.70 16.48
CA VAL A 177 -14.46 -12.68 17.66
C VAL A 177 -13.13 -13.35 17.34
N ARG A 178 -12.10 -13.09 18.13
CA ARG A 178 -10.81 -13.76 18.02
C ARG A 178 -10.65 -14.76 19.16
N GLY A 179 -10.10 -15.95 18.89
CA GLY A 179 -9.79 -16.94 19.92
C GLY A 179 -8.53 -16.59 20.72
N THR A 180 -7.64 -15.82 20.13
CA THR A 180 -6.39 -15.35 20.74
C THR A 180 -6.37 -13.82 20.89
N PRO A 181 -5.66 -13.25 21.87
CA PRO A 181 -5.48 -11.80 21.93
C PRO A 181 -4.78 -11.28 20.67
N ARG A 182 -5.17 -10.10 20.19
CA ARG A 182 -4.49 -9.43 19.07
C ARG A 182 -2.99 -9.31 19.37
N GLN A 183 -2.17 -9.79 18.44
CA GLN A 183 -0.70 -9.87 18.62
C GLN A 183 0.03 -8.57 18.28
N ASP A 184 -0.56 -7.68 17.49
CA ASP A 184 0.06 -6.39 17.14
C ASP A 184 0.17 -5.48 18.37
N ILE A 185 1.40 -5.35 18.90
CA ILE A 185 1.71 -4.59 20.12
C ILE A 185 1.42 -3.09 19.92
N GLU A 186 1.75 -2.52 18.77
CA GLU A 186 1.62 -1.07 18.53
C GLU A 186 0.15 -0.69 18.40
N GLN A 187 -0.62 -1.45 17.62
CA GLN A 187 -2.06 -1.27 17.51
C GLN A 187 -2.76 -1.50 18.85
N SER A 188 -2.38 -2.55 19.58
CA SER A 188 -2.93 -2.84 20.91
C SER A 188 -2.67 -1.67 21.87
N ARG A 189 -1.45 -1.11 21.88
CA ARG A 189 -1.10 0.10 22.66
C ARG A 189 -1.92 1.31 22.24
N ARG A 190 -2.06 1.56 20.93
CA ARG A 190 -2.82 2.69 20.40
C ARG A 190 -4.30 2.58 20.79
N ARG A 191 -4.91 1.41 20.61
CA ARG A 191 -6.31 1.15 20.95
C ARG A 191 -6.55 1.22 22.45
N ARG A 192 -5.63 0.70 23.27
CA ARG A 192 -5.70 0.85 24.72
C ARG A 192 -5.69 2.32 25.15
N ARG A 193 -4.77 3.13 24.61
CA ARG A 193 -4.75 4.59 24.87
C ARG A 193 -6.02 5.29 24.42
N GLN A 194 -6.62 4.83 23.31
CA GLN A 194 -7.86 5.39 22.79
C GLN A 194 -9.07 5.00 23.66
N ALA A 195 -9.14 3.75 24.11
CA ALA A 195 -10.18 3.27 25.01
C ALA A 195 -10.11 3.99 26.37
N GLU A 196 -8.91 4.13 26.93
CA GLU A 196 -8.65 4.92 28.14
C GLU A 196 -9.03 6.41 27.97
N MET A 197 -8.91 6.98 26.77
CA MET A 197 -9.32 8.36 26.48
C MET A 197 -10.84 8.54 26.47
N PHE A 198 -11.60 7.48 26.22
CA PHE A 198 -13.05 7.50 26.06
C PHE A 198 -13.80 6.75 27.17
N ASP A 199 -13.11 6.34 28.23
CA ASP A 199 -13.63 5.49 29.32
C ASP A 199 -14.32 4.20 28.82
N GLU A 200 -13.77 3.62 27.74
CA GLU A 200 -14.24 2.38 27.14
C GLU A 200 -13.39 1.18 27.59
N ALA A 201 -14.01 0.01 27.70
CA ALA A 201 -13.28 -1.22 27.97
C ALA A 201 -12.46 -1.65 26.74
N TYR A 202 -11.16 -1.84 26.91
CA TYR A 202 -10.32 -2.42 25.86
C TYR A 202 -10.57 -3.94 25.76
N ASP A 203 -11.13 -4.38 24.65
CA ASP A 203 -11.28 -5.80 24.33
C ASP A 203 -10.12 -6.27 23.43
N PRO A 204 -9.20 -7.11 23.94
CA PRO A 204 -8.09 -7.66 23.17
C PRO A 204 -8.52 -8.74 22.15
N PHE A 205 -9.75 -9.25 22.22
CA PHE A 205 -10.31 -10.26 21.32
C PHE A 205 -11.21 -9.66 20.23
N ALA A 206 -11.44 -8.35 20.28
CA ALA A 206 -12.26 -7.65 19.29
C ALA A 206 -11.65 -7.71 17.89
N VAL A 207 -12.48 -8.09 16.92
CA VAL A 207 -12.15 -8.11 15.50
C VAL A 207 -12.75 -6.88 14.82
N THR A 208 -12.00 -6.26 13.93
CA THR A 208 -12.37 -5.04 13.22
C THR A 208 -12.09 -5.14 11.72
N PRO A 209 -12.72 -4.30 10.89
CA PRO A 209 -12.40 -4.25 9.46
C PRO A 209 -10.91 -4.06 9.17
N GLU A 210 -10.18 -3.31 10.03
CA GLU A 210 -8.73 -3.18 9.95
C GLU A 210 -7.99 -4.54 9.87
N ASP A 211 -8.47 -5.59 10.55
CA ASP A 211 -7.86 -6.93 10.48
C ASP A 211 -7.97 -7.52 9.05
N ALA A 212 -9.12 -7.37 8.39
CA ALA A 212 -9.30 -7.79 7.00
C ALA A 212 -8.47 -6.97 6.02
N LEU A 213 -8.33 -5.66 6.26
CA LEU A 213 -7.50 -4.78 5.44
C LEU A 213 -6.01 -5.14 5.56
N VAL A 214 -5.54 -5.51 6.75
CA VAL A 214 -4.17 -6.00 6.97
C VAL A 214 -3.96 -7.35 6.29
N ALA A 215 -4.92 -8.28 6.40
CA ALA A 215 -4.87 -9.56 5.70
C ALA A 215 -4.80 -9.36 4.17
N ALA A 216 -5.61 -8.45 3.64
CA ALA A 216 -5.60 -8.09 2.21
C ALA A 216 -4.24 -7.53 1.76
N ARG A 217 -3.68 -6.56 2.48
CA ARG A 217 -2.34 -6.00 2.14
C ARG A 217 -1.25 -7.08 2.18
N THR A 218 -1.30 -7.96 3.18
CA THR A 218 -0.34 -9.06 3.31
C THR A 218 -0.44 -10.01 2.11
N GLU A 219 -1.65 -10.31 1.68
CA GLU A 219 -1.90 -11.16 0.52
C GLU A 219 -1.39 -10.54 -0.78
N VAL A 220 -1.67 -9.24 -1.00
CA VAL A 220 -1.16 -8.50 -2.17
C VAL A 220 0.37 -8.46 -2.16
N LYS A 221 1.00 -8.21 -0.99
CA LYS A 221 2.46 -8.28 -0.84
C LYS A 221 3.00 -9.64 -1.28
N GLN A 222 2.48 -10.73 -0.72
CA GLN A 222 2.96 -12.08 -1.03
C GLN A 222 2.78 -12.41 -2.51
N TRP A 223 1.64 -12.00 -3.09
CA TRP A 223 1.39 -12.16 -4.52
C TRP A 223 2.37 -11.33 -5.37
N ARG A 224 2.57 -10.04 -5.10
CA ARG A 224 3.50 -9.17 -5.87
C ARG A 224 4.93 -9.66 -5.79
N LEU A 225 5.44 -9.97 -4.59
CA LEU A 225 6.80 -10.47 -4.44
C LEU A 225 7.02 -11.78 -5.22
N SER A 226 6.01 -12.67 -5.25
CA SER A 226 6.08 -13.91 -6.03
C SER A 226 6.09 -13.69 -7.55
N GLN A 227 5.60 -12.55 -8.03
CA GLN A 227 5.64 -12.17 -9.45
C GLN A 227 6.96 -11.50 -9.83
N LEU A 228 7.51 -10.65 -8.95
CA LEU A 228 8.74 -9.88 -9.20
C LEU A 228 10.03 -10.72 -9.07
N SER A 229 9.93 -11.95 -8.57
CA SER A 229 11.05 -12.89 -8.46
C SER A 229 10.78 -14.08 -9.37
N HIS A 230 11.06 -13.94 -10.66
CA HIS A 230 10.67 -14.94 -11.66
C HIS A 230 11.42 -16.28 -11.50
N VAL A 231 12.54 -16.35 -10.75
CA VAL A 231 13.49 -17.47 -10.96
C VAL A 231 13.85 -18.33 -9.74
N ARG A 232 13.59 -18.00 -8.47
CA ARG A 232 14.05 -18.88 -7.36
C ARG A 232 13.03 -19.17 -6.26
N ARG A 233 12.59 -20.43 -6.25
CA ARG A 233 11.79 -21.05 -5.19
C ARG A 233 12.47 -20.82 -3.81
N ASN A 234 11.75 -20.15 -2.92
CA ASN A 234 11.93 -20.12 -1.46
C ASN A 234 13.01 -19.18 -0.88
N VAL A 235 13.48 -18.15 -1.60
CA VAL A 235 14.34 -17.13 -0.96
C VAL A 235 13.49 -15.90 -0.66
N GLU A 236 13.19 -15.69 0.63
CA GLU A 236 12.52 -14.48 1.07
C GLU A 236 13.49 -13.30 1.07
N LEU A 237 13.08 -12.18 0.47
CA LEU A 237 13.79 -10.92 0.58
C LEU A 237 13.76 -10.44 2.03
N ASP A 238 14.84 -9.81 2.49
CA ASP A 238 14.84 -9.15 3.80
C ASP A 238 13.75 -8.07 3.85
N ASN A 239 13.25 -7.79 5.06
CA ASN A 239 12.10 -6.90 5.25
C ASN A 239 12.31 -5.51 4.64
N LEU A 240 13.54 -4.99 4.72
CA LEU A 240 13.87 -3.66 4.23
C LEU A 240 13.91 -3.62 2.69
N THR A 241 14.51 -4.63 2.07
CA THR A 241 14.51 -4.81 0.61
C THR A 241 13.10 -5.06 0.07
N SER A 242 12.31 -5.91 0.74
CA SER A 242 10.90 -6.12 0.41
C SER A 242 10.12 -4.81 0.43
N TRP A 243 10.34 -3.98 1.45
CA TRP A 243 9.68 -2.68 1.55
C TRP A 243 10.09 -1.73 0.41
N PHE A 244 11.38 -1.65 0.09
CA PHE A 244 11.86 -0.79 -0.99
C PHE A 244 11.28 -1.20 -2.34
N VAL A 245 11.30 -2.49 -2.65
CA VAL A 245 10.73 -3.04 -3.90
C VAL A 245 9.24 -2.72 -4.00
N LEU A 246 8.48 -3.00 -2.95
CA LEU A 246 7.04 -2.76 -2.94
C LEU A 246 6.68 -1.27 -2.91
N ALA A 247 7.54 -0.42 -2.37
CA ALA A 247 7.33 1.02 -2.40
C ALA A 247 7.44 1.55 -3.83
N TRP A 248 8.46 1.12 -4.58
CA TRP A 248 8.57 1.45 -6.00
C TRP A 248 7.42 0.86 -6.82
N ASP A 249 7.10 -0.43 -6.61
CA ASP A 249 5.97 -1.11 -7.26
C ASP A 249 4.62 -0.42 -7.02
N ALA A 250 4.38 0.06 -5.80
CA ALA A 250 3.11 0.67 -5.43
C ALA A 250 3.00 2.15 -5.83
N PHE A 251 4.06 2.93 -5.63
CA PHE A 251 3.98 4.38 -5.77
C PHE A 251 4.50 4.89 -7.11
N GLU A 252 5.34 4.10 -7.81
CA GLU A 252 5.96 4.42 -9.10
C GLU A 252 6.66 5.80 -9.12
N ALA A 253 7.06 6.28 -7.94
CA ALA A 253 7.62 7.61 -7.74
C ALA A 253 8.56 7.62 -6.52
N PRO A 254 9.62 8.45 -6.54
CA PRO A 254 10.54 8.59 -5.42
C PRO A 254 9.96 9.39 -4.24
N ILE A 255 8.85 10.11 -4.45
CA ILE A 255 8.20 10.96 -3.44
C ILE A 255 6.75 10.51 -3.27
N PHE A 256 6.38 10.12 -2.06
CA PHE A 256 5.02 9.66 -1.76
C PHE A 256 4.60 9.94 -0.31
N PRO A 257 3.30 9.88 0.04
CA PRO A 257 2.82 10.22 1.39
C PRO A 257 3.41 9.31 2.48
N PHE A 258 3.91 9.91 3.58
CA PHE A 258 4.54 9.20 4.70
C PHE A 258 3.60 8.20 5.37
N ASP A 259 2.33 8.56 5.53
CA ASP A 259 1.34 7.69 6.19
C ASP A 259 1.00 6.44 5.36
N GLU A 260 1.20 6.46 4.04
CA GLU A 260 1.02 5.26 3.21
C GLU A 260 2.27 4.40 3.21
N ALA A 261 3.45 5.04 3.13
CA ALA A 261 4.73 4.39 3.31
C ALA A 261 4.77 3.58 4.63
N ASN A 262 4.24 4.15 5.71
CA ASN A 262 4.25 3.53 7.03
C ASN A 262 3.34 2.30 7.09
N LYS A 263 2.18 2.35 6.42
CA LYS A 263 1.30 1.17 6.33
C LYS A 263 1.95 0.06 5.52
N LEU A 264 2.66 0.39 4.44
CA LEU A 264 3.42 -0.58 3.67
C LEU A 264 4.58 -1.17 4.50
N ALA A 265 5.28 -0.34 5.28
CA ALA A 265 6.35 -0.76 6.17
C ALA A 265 5.87 -1.82 7.18
N LYS A 266 4.72 -1.59 7.82
CA LYS A 266 4.11 -2.55 8.75
C LYS A 266 3.83 -3.91 8.10
N VAL A 267 3.32 -3.92 6.87
CA VAL A 267 3.07 -5.15 6.09
C VAL A 267 4.39 -5.85 5.72
N CYS A 268 5.46 -5.09 5.58
CA CYS A 268 6.80 -5.61 5.35
C CYS A 268 7.51 -6.06 6.63
N GLY A 269 6.94 -5.81 7.82
CA GLY A 269 7.61 -6.08 9.10
C GLY A 269 8.74 -5.08 9.40
N VAL A 270 8.60 -3.85 8.90
CA VAL A 270 9.57 -2.75 9.02
C VAL A 270 8.95 -1.61 9.82
N ASP A 271 9.69 -1.03 10.75
CA ASP A 271 9.33 0.24 11.38
C ASP A 271 9.83 1.38 10.51
N LEU A 272 8.93 2.20 9.96
CA LEU A 272 9.33 3.21 8.98
C LEU A 272 10.29 4.25 9.58
N ASP A 273 10.03 4.76 10.78
CA ASP A 273 10.84 5.81 11.39
C ASP A 273 12.22 5.27 11.83
N ARG A 274 12.29 4.03 12.33
CA ARG A 274 13.53 3.42 12.80
C ARG A 274 14.37 2.81 11.68
N ASP A 275 13.74 2.10 10.76
CA ASP A 275 14.44 1.21 9.83
C ASP A 275 14.59 1.82 8.42
N VAL A 276 13.76 2.80 8.05
CA VAL A 276 13.77 3.41 6.70
C VAL A 276 14.24 4.85 6.73
N VAL A 277 13.66 5.69 7.59
CA VAL A 277 13.98 7.11 7.67
C VAL A 277 15.43 7.29 8.14
N GLY A 278 16.22 8.06 7.40
CA GLY A 278 17.64 8.23 7.63
C GLY A 278 18.53 7.11 7.06
N ARG A 279 17.94 6.03 6.51
CA ARG A 279 18.67 4.91 5.89
C ARG A 279 18.46 4.86 4.37
N LEU A 280 17.21 4.65 3.95
CA LEU A 280 16.79 4.57 2.55
C LEU A 280 16.03 5.82 2.09
N ALA A 281 15.52 6.63 3.02
CA ALA A 281 14.64 7.74 2.70
C ALA A 281 14.72 8.84 3.75
N GLU A 282 14.18 10.02 3.43
CA GLU A 282 13.93 11.09 4.41
C GLU A 282 12.46 11.48 4.47
N LYS A 283 12.03 11.92 5.65
CA LYS A 283 10.71 12.53 5.84
C LYS A 283 10.80 14.03 5.55
N LYS A 284 10.02 14.49 4.58
CA LYS A 284 9.88 15.91 4.22
C LYS A 284 8.41 16.33 4.33
N GLY A 285 8.06 16.97 5.44
CA GLY A 285 6.68 17.35 5.74
C GLY A 285 5.76 16.13 5.85
N ALA A 286 4.74 16.07 5.01
CA ALA A 286 3.80 14.94 4.93
C ALA A 286 4.26 13.81 4.00
N ASN A 287 5.40 13.96 3.34
CA ASN A 287 5.92 13.02 2.35
C ASN A 287 7.17 12.30 2.87
N LEU A 288 7.41 11.13 2.28
CA LEU A 288 8.67 10.39 2.32
C LEU A 288 9.35 10.55 0.96
N VAL A 289 10.67 10.75 0.96
CA VAL A 289 11.51 10.89 -0.24
C VAL A 289 12.55 9.78 -0.22
N LEU A 290 12.47 8.86 -1.17
CA LEU A 290 13.46 7.79 -1.37
C LEU A 290 14.79 8.37 -1.86
N TRP A 291 15.88 7.73 -1.46
CA TRP A 291 17.24 8.09 -1.86
C TRP A 291 17.83 7.08 -2.84
N ASP A 292 18.46 7.58 -3.90
CA ASP A 292 19.31 6.78 -4.78
C ASP A 292 20.66 6.44 -4.10
N SER A 293 21.45 5.58 -4.72
CA SER A 293 22.71 5.09 -4.17
C SER A 293 23.74 6.20 -3.86
N VAL A 294 23.83 7.25 -4.69
CA VAL A 294 24.75 8.38 -4.49
C VAL A 294 24.25 9.27 -3.35
N THR A 295 22.94 9.52 -3.27
CA THR A 295 22.37 10.30 -2.16
C THR A 295 22.56 9.59 -0.82
N ARG A 296 22.32 8.27 -0.74
CA ARG A 296 22.58 7.47 0.47
C ARG A 296 24.04 7.53 0.89
N ALA A 297 24.95 7.44 -0.06
CA ALA A 297 26.39 7.58 0.20
C ALA A 297 26.75 8.96 0.76
N ALA A 298 26.24 10.03 0.15
CA ALA A 298 26.48 11.40 0.60
C ALA A 298 25.92 11.67 2.00
N LYS A 299 24.82 11.00 2.38
CA LYS A 299 24.22 11.06 3.72
C LYS A 299 24.90 10.15 4.75
N GLY A 300 25.89 9.36 4.34
CA GLY A 300 26.56 8.39 5.22
C GLY A 300 25.67 7.24 5.66
N SER A 301 24.60 6.95 4.92
CA SER A 301 23.57 5.96 5.27
C SER A 301 23.68 4.66 4.46
N LEU A 302 24.74 4.52 3.66
CA LEU A 302 25.01 3.35 2.85
C LEU A 302 25.71 2.29 3.71
N GLY A 303 25.06 1.14 3.91
CA GLY A 303 25.57 0.06 4.75
C GLY A 303 26.70 -0.74 4.10
N LEU A 304 26.95 -1.94 4.65
CA LEU A 304 28.03 -2.79 4.19
C LEU A 304 27.75 -3.42 2.80
N PRO A 305 28.77 -3.60 1.96
CA PRO A 305 28.61 -4.14 0.61
C PRO A 305 28.35 -5.65 0.57
N ASP A 306 28.42 -6.36 1.70
CA ASP A 306 28.22 -7.81 1.79
C ASP A 306 26.73 -8.23 1.91
N GLY A 307 25.82 -7.26 2.04
CA GLY A 307 24.38 -7.52 2.10
C GLY A 307 23.91 -8.15 3.41
N ARG A 308 24.78 -8.27 4.43
CA ARG A 308 24.44 -8.95 5.70
C ARG A 308 23.32 -8.26 6.48
N ASP A 309 23.24 -6.93 6.38
CA ASP A 309 22.25 -6.12 7.09
C ASP A 309 21.01 -5.88 6.23
N SER A 310 21.20 -5.69 4.92
CA SER A 310 20.13 -5.59 3.92
C SER A 310 20.70 -5.78 2.51
N MET A 311 19.99 -6.49 1.64
CA MET A 311 20.40 -6.62 0.23
C MET A 311 20.36 -5.27 -0.51
N MET A 312 19.54 -4.31 -0.07
CA MET A 312 19.57 -2.94 -0.57
C MET A 312 20.91 -2.22 -0.34
N ASP A 313 21.63 -2.56 0.74
CA ASP A 313 22.97 -1.99 0.98
C ASP A 313 23.97 -2.51 -0.05
N ALA A 314 23.98 -3.83 -0.32
CA ALA A 314 24.80 -4.43 -1.35
C ALA A 314 24.48 -3.86 -2.75
N LEU A 315 23.19 -3.80 -3.11
CA LEU A 315 22.75 -3.26 -4.41
C LEU A 315 23.15 -1.79 -4.59
N HIS A 316 22.90 -0.93 -3.60
CA HIS A 316 23.26 0.48 -3.73
C HIS A 316 24.78 0.69 -3.66
N GLN A 317 25.56 -0.16 -2.96
CA GLN A 317 27.02 -0.10 -3.03
C GLN A 317 27.54 -0.42 -4.44
N LEU A 318 26.97 -1.43 -5.09
CA LEU A 318 27.32 -1.78 -6.47
C LEU A 318 26.90 -0.68 -7.46
N ALA A 319 25.66 -0.19 -7.35
CA ALA A 319 25.15 0.90 -8.20
C ALA A 319 26.02 2.16 -8.05
N ARG A 320 26.32 2.58 -6.83
CA ARG A 320 27.21 3.72 -6.56
C ARG A 320 28.60 3.50 -7.16
N THR A 321 29.19 2.32 -6.96
CA THR A 321 30.54 2.01 -7.46
C THR A 321 30.57 2.09 -8.99
N ALA A 322 29.58 1.51 -9.65
CA ALA A 322 29.45 1.59 -11.11
C ALA A 322 29.24 3.03 -11.61
N ARG A 323 28.46 3.84 -10.88
CA ARG A 323 28.16 5.25 -11.24
C ARG A 323 29.32 6.22 -11.00
N THR A 324 30.12 5.99 -9.96
CA THR A 324 31.13 6.97 -9.50
C THR A 324 32.59 6.54 -9.71
N VAL A 325 32.85 5.25 -9.91
CA VAL A 325 34.19 4.70 -10.11
C VAL A 325 34.29 4.06 -11.50
N SER A 326 33.78 2.84 -11.66
CA SER A 326 33.66 2.14 -12.94
C SER A 326 32.81 0.87 -12.79
N LEU A 327 32.35 0.34 -13.92
CA LEU A 327 31.62 -0.92 -13.97
C LEU A 327 32.50 -2.11 -13.54
N GLU A 328 33.79 -2.08 -13.91
CA GLU A 328 34.77 -3.10 -13.54
C GLU A 328 34.98 -3.15 -12.02
N SER A 329 35.09 -1.98 -11.37
CA SER A 329 35.20 -1.91 -9.90
C SER A 329 33.95 -2.44 -9.19
N ALA A 330 32.76 -2.23 -9.76
CA ALA A 330 31.54 -2.83 -9.23
C ALA A 330 31.55 -4.35 -9.38
N ASN A 331 32.04 -4.88 -10.51
CA ASN A 331 32.20 -6.32 -10.71
C ASN A 331 33.23 -6.95 -9.77
N GLU A 332 34.35 -6.27 -9.51
CA GLU A 332 35.34 -6.68 -8.50
C GLU A 332 34.72 -6.72 -7.09
N LEU A 333 33.91 -5.72 -6.74
CA LEU A 333 33.20 -5.67 -5.45
C LEU A 333 32.19 -6.81 -5.31
N LEU A 334 31.42 -7.08 -6.36
CA LEU A 334 30.49 -8.20 -6.45
C LEU A 334 31.20 -9.55 -6.24
N ALA A 335 32.33 -9.75 -6.91
CA ALA A 335 33.14 -10.97 -6.77
C ALA A 335 33.76 -11.09 -5.37
N LYS A 336 34.32 -9.99 -4.83
CA LYS A 336 34.95 -9.95 -3.50
C LYS A 336 34.01 -10.39 -2.39
N HIS A 337 32.73 -10.02 -2.48
CA HIS A 337 31.72 -10.36 -1.48
C HIS A 337 30.90 -11.63 -1.82
N GLY A 338 31.23 -12.33 -2.90
CA GLY A 338 30.54 -13.57 -3.28
C GLY A 338 29.08 -13.39 -3.72
N LEU A 339 28.66 -12.16 -4.01
CA LEU A 339 27.25 -11.84 -4.30
C LEU A 339 26.74 -12.51 -5.58
N ALA A 340 27.63 -12.83 -6.51
CA ALA A 340 27.30 -13.49 -7.77
C ALA A 340 26.66 -14.88 -7.60
N VAL A 341 26.83 -15.52 -6.45
CA VAL A 341 26.26 -16.84 -6.14
C VAL A 341 25.24 -16.80 -5.00
N GLU A 342 25.10 -15.65 -4.33
CA GLU A 342 24.22 -15.47 -3.19
C GLU A 342 22.74 -15.39 -3.64
N PRO A 343 21.89 -16.38 -3.32
CA PRO A 343 20.52 -16.42 -3.84
C PRO A 343 19.66 -15.22 -3.44
N ALA A 344 19.84 -14.70 -2.22
CA ALA A 344 19.10 -13.54 -1.73
C ALA A 344 19.46 -12.27 -2.52
N PHE A 345 20.75 -12.10 -2.84
CA PHE A 345 21.21 -10.99 -3.67
C PHE A 345 20.65 -11.06 -5.09
N LEU A 346 20.70 -12.23 -5.73
CA LEU A 346 20.21 -12.41 -7.10
C LEU A 346 18.69 -12.13 -7.19
N THR A 347 17.94 -12.59 -6.18
CA THR A 347 16.49 -12.33 -6.07
C THR A 347 16.21 -10.84 -5.84
N ALA A 348 17.01 -10.19 -4.99
CA ALA A 348 16.90 -8.75 -4.74
C ALA A 348 17.23 -7.92 -5.99
N LEU A 349 18.27 -8.29 -6.73
CA LEU A 349 18.65 -7.62 -7.98
C LEU A 349 17.53 -7.72 -9.03
N GLU A 350 16.98 -8.92 -9.23
CA GLU A 350 15.85 -9.17 -10.12
C GLU A 350 14.65 -8.28 -9.77
N ALA A 351 14.23 -8.31 -8.50
CA ALA A 351 13.07 -7.55 -8.05
C ALA A 351 13.29 -6.02 -8.12
N VAL A 352 14.50 -5.53 -7.80
CA VAL A 352 14.83 -4.10 -7.87
C VAL A 352 14.90 -3.62 -9.31
N LEU A 353 15.50 -4.41 -10.21
CA LEU A 353 15.53 -4.10 -11.63
C LEU A 353 14.15 -4.18 -12.28
N GLU A 354 13.15 -4.82 -11.69
CA GLU A 354 11.78 -4.84 -12.24
C GLU A 354 10.95 -3.61 -11.82
N VAL A 355 11.34 -2.90 -10.74
CA VAL A 355 10.55 -1.81 -10.16
C VAL A 355 11.20 -0.42 -10.25
N LEU A 356 12.52 -0.34 -10.42
CA LEU A 356 13.18 0.95 -10.63
C LEU A 356 12.80 1.54 -11.99
N PRO A 357 12.68 2.88 -12.11
CA PRO A 357 12.45 3.52 -13.38
C PRO A 357 13.61 3.21 -14.34
N VAL A 358 13.31 2.80 -15.57
CA VAL A 358 14.34 2.58 -16.60
C VAL A 358 15.07 3.89 -16.86
N GLY A 359 16.40 3.87 -16.70
CA GLY A 359 17.21 5.06 -16.87
C GLY A 359 17.34 5.49 -18.33
N THR A 360 17.93 6.66 -18.54
CA THR A 360 18.02 7.30 -19.86
C THR A 360 18.86 6.51 -20.85
N ILE A 361 19.83 5.71 -20.38
CA ILE A 361 20.66 4.86 -21.25
C ILE A 361 19.79 3.82 -21.98
N TRP A 362 18.76 3.31 -21.32
CA TRP A 362 17.93 2.22 -21.83
C TRP A 362 16.57 2.66 -22.38
N SER A 363 16.01 3.74 -21.84
CA SER A 363 14.72 4.27 -22.30
C SER A 363 14.84 5.36 -23.38
N GLY A 364 16.01 5.99 -23.53
CA GLY A 364 16.18 7.16 -24.39
C GLY A 364 15.44 8.43 -23.91
N LEU A 365 14.75 8.38 -22.77
CA LEU A 365 13.96 9.47 -22.22
C LEU A 365 14.65 10.17 -21.05
N ASP A 366 14.49 11.49 -20.95
CA ASP A 366 14.90 12.24 -19.75
C ASP A 366 13.85 12.05 -18.65
N LEU A 367 14.27 11.44 -17.54
CA LEU A 367 13.41 11.22 -16.39
C LEU A 367 13.18 12.54 -15.63
N PRO A 368 12.07 12.69 -14.88
CA PRO A 368 11.90 13.82 -13.96
C PRO A 368 13.07 13.92 -12.97
N ASP A 369 13.48 15.13 -12.60
CA ASP A 369 14.68 15.36 -11.76
C ASP A 369 14.68 14.55 -10.46
N ALA A 370 13.51 14.34 -9.85
CA ALA A 370 13.37 13.53 -8.65
C ALA A 370 13.68 12.02 -8.87
N ALA A 371 13.46 11.50 -10.09
CA ALA A 371 13.64 10.10 -10.45
C ALA A 371 14.97 9.82 -11.18
N LYS A 372 15.68 10.84 -11.68
CA LYS A 372 16.97 10.68 -12.38
C LYS A 372 17.98 9.84 -11.61
N GLY A 373 18.09 10.05 -10.29
CA GLY A 373 19.00 9.28 -9.44
C GLY A 373 18.67 7.78 -9.43
N ALA A 374 17.39 7.44 -9.33
CA ALA A 374 16.91 6.06 -9.33
C ALA A 374 17.05 5.41 -10.72
N GLY A 375 16.84 6.16 -11.81
CA GLY A 375 17.09 5.67 -13.16
C GLY A 375 18.58 5.42 -13.44
N ALA A 376 19.46 6.26 -12.91
CA ALA A 376 20.89 6.02 -12.99
C ALA A 376 21.34 4.78 -12.17
N ASP A 377 20.63 4.46 -11.07
CA ASP A 377 20.83 3.21 -10.34
C ASP A 377 20.39 2.00 -11.17
N PHE A 378 19.24 2.09 -11.86
CA PHE A 378 18.79 1.07 -12.81
C PHE A 378 19.85 0.81 -13.89
N ASP A 379 20.32 1.87 -14.57
CA ASP A 379 21.30 1.74 -15.65
C ASP A 379 22.59 1.05 -15.18
N ALA A 380 23.06 1.42 -13.99
CA ALA A 380 24.26 0.87 -13.39
C ALA A 380 24.11 -0.62 -13.03
N LEU A 381 22.98 -0.98 -12.42
CA LEU A 381 22.68 -2.36 -12.03
C LEU A 381 22.42 -3.25 -13.24
N GLU A 382 21.74 -2.77 -14.27
CA GLU A 382 21.49 -3.52 -15.50
C GLU A 382 22.78 -3.75 -16.30
N ASN A 383 23.65 -2.75 -16.39
CA ASN A 383 24.97 -2.92 -17.00
C ASN A 383 25.80 -3.97 -16.25
N LEU A 384 25.75 -3.98 -14.91
CA LEU A 384 26.42 -5.00 -14.09
C LEU A 384 25.80 -6.38 -14.28
N ARG A 385 24.47 -6.47 -14.38
CA ARG A 385 23.74 -7.70 -14.66
C ARG A 385 24.21 -8.29 -16.00
N ARG A 386 24.24 -7.48 -17.07
CA ARG A 386 24.70 -7.93 -18.40
C ARG A 386 26.15 -8.40 -18.38
N LEU A 387 27.02 -7.70 -17.66
CA LEU A 387 28.44 -8.05 -17.60
C LEU A 387 28.70 -9.36 -16.87
N ALA A 388 28.04 -9.60 -15.72
CA ALA A 388 28.46 -10.63 -14.78
C ALA A 388 27.37 -11.63 -14.35
N LEU A 389 26.09 -11.31 -14.58
CA LEU A 389 24.95 -12.04 -14.02
C LEU A 389 23.87 -12.42 -15.05
N ALA A 390 24.11 -12.22 -16.35
CA ALA A 390 23.10 -12.43 -17.40
C ALA A 390 22.57 -13.88 -17.45
N GLU A 391 23.41 -14.87 -17.12
CA GLU A 391 23.01 -16.28 -17.04
C GLU A 391 22.22 -16.61 -15.76
N LYS A 392 22.28 -15.75 -14.74
CA LYS A 392 21.75 -16.00 -13.39
C LYS A 392 20.52 -15.16 -13.05
N VAL A 393 20.41 -13.97 -13.63
CA VAL A 393 19.33 -13.02 -13.46
C VAL A 393 18.82 -12.67 -14.85
N ALA A 394 17.56 -13.01 -15.10
CA ALA A 394 16.90 -12.74 -16.36
C ALA A 394 16.89 -11.24 -16.67
N GLU A 395 16.72 -10.91 -17.94
CA GLU A 395 16.49 -9.53 -18.34
C GLU A 395 15.15 -9.04 -17.76
N PRO A 396 15.09 -7.81 -17.18
CA PRO A 396 13.86 -7.25 -16.64
C PRO A 396 12.76 -7.19 -17.71
N GLU A 397 11.54 -7.61 -17.35
CA GLU A 397 10.41 -7.64 -18.30
C GLU A 397 10.05 -6.22 -18.74
N GLN A 398 10.19 -5.23 -17.86
CA GLN A 398 9.96 -3.83 -18.21
C GLN A 398 10.84 -3.31 -19.36
N LEU A 399 12.02 -3.89 -19.63
CA LEU A 399 12.85 -3.51 -20.79
C LEU A 399 12.24 -3.90 -22.14
N LYS A 400 11.40 -4.94 -22.17
CA LYS A 400 10.77 -5.40 -23.43
C LYS A 400 9.84 -4.36 -24.03
N ILE A 401 9.23 -3.52 -23.18
CA ILE A 401 8.35 -2.43 -23.61
C ILE A 401 9.15 -1.40 -24.41
N TRP A 402 10.34 -1.03 -23.92
CA TRP A 402 11.21 -0.04 -24.53
C TRP A 402 11.88 -0.55 -25.82
N GLN A 403 12.25 -1.84 -25.86
CA GLN A 403 12.83 -2.45 -27.06
C GLN A 403 11.82 -2.61 -28.21
N GLN A 404 10.53 -2.72 -27.91
CA GLN A 404 9.47 -2.80 -28.93
C GLN A 404 9.13 -1.43 -29.53
N GLU A 405 9.25 -0.34 -28.77
CA GLU A 405 9.04 1.03 -29.26
C GLU A 405 10.14 1.45 -30.27
N ASP A 406 11.38 1.02 -30.06
CA ASP A 406 12.50 1.25 -31.02
C ASP A 406 12.30 0.56 -32.38
N LEU A 407 11.45 -0.46 -32.48
CA LEU A 407 11.12 -1.17 -33.72
C LEU A 407 9.89 -0.58 -34.44
N ALA A 408 9.17 0.36 -33.82
CA ALA A 408 7.95 0.97 -34.34
C ALA A 408 8.16 2.40 -34.89
N VAL A 409 9.41 2.89 -34.93
CA VAL A 409 9.80 4.21 -35.48
C VAL A 409 10.48 4.08 -36.84
#